data_AF-A0A813N173-F1
#
_entry.id   AF-A0A813N173-F1
#
_cell.length_a   1.000
_cell.length_b   1.000
_cell.length_c   1.000
_cell.angle_alpha   90.00
_cell.angle_beta   90.00
_cell.angle_gamma   90.00
#
_symmetry.space_group_name_H-M   'P 1'
#
loop_
_entity.id
_entity.type
_entity.pdbx_description
1 polymer ?
#
loop_
_entity_poly.entity_id
_entity_poly.type
_entity_poly.pdbx_seq_one_letter_code
_entity_poly.pdbx_strand_id
1 'polypeptide(L)'
;MNKNKKHKPLKILKAKMNNIERDVTEYLNASGNLLQKQRNFAPPLIELSRITQGLADLPNLINQLRTDMTNGFKEVDKSLKAINKRMDSIEIRMNDTETNSLARSLNAQCISVDSNITWIRLRNEDLPIDCQTLGDFNRLSATQLKKLVKYYGLKDEGQVEQNRKSVGHLLGLPAYA
;
A
#
# COMPACT_ATOMS: atom_id res chain seq x y z
N MET A 1 7.73 96.81 -68.12
CA MET A 1 8.37 95.50 -68.35
C MET A 1 8.29 94.67 -67.08
N ASN A 2 7.64 93.51 -67.19
CA ASN A 2 7.09 92.70 -66.10
C ASN A 2 7.89 91.38 -66.03
N LYS A 3 8.74 91.19 -65.01
CA LYS A 3 9.50 89.93 -64.82
C LYS A 3 9.56 89.41 -63.37
N ASN A 4 8.70 89.88 -62.46
CA ASN A 4 8.79 89.50 -61.04
C ASN A 4 7.58 88.75 -60.44
N LYS A 5 6.62 88.30 -61.26
CA LYS A 5 5.44 87.56 -60.77
C LYS A 5 5.45 86.03 -61.03
N LYS A 6 6.42 85.48 -61.77
CA LYS A 6 6.44 84.04 -62.14
C LYS A 6 7.15 83.08 -61.15
N HIS A 7 7.88 83.57 -60.14
CA HIS A 7 8.65 82.73 -59.21
C HIS A 7 8.04 82.52 -57.81
N LYS A 8 6.97 83.23 -57.45
CA LYS A 8 6.29 83.08 -56.15
C LYS A 8 5.55 81.73 -56.02
N PRO A 9 4.81 81.25 -57.05
CA PRO A 9 4.10 79.98 -56.98
C PRO A 9 5.03 78.77 -56.83
N LEU A 10 6.17 78.74 -57.53
CA LEU A 10 7.14 77.65 -57.45
C LEU A 10 7.81 77.54 -56.07
N LYS A 11 8.12 78.66 -55.41
CA LYS A 11 8.69 78.67 -54.05
C LYS A 11 7.69 78.14 -53.03
N ILE A 12 6.41 78.52 -53.18
CA ILE A 12 5.31 78.02 -52.33
C ILE A 12 5.11 76.52 -52.54
N LEU A 13 5.13 76.06 -53.80
CA LEU A 13 5.00 74.64 -54.13
C LEU A 13 6.14 73.80 -53.51
N LYS A 14 7.39 74.28 -53.63
CA LYS A 14 8.56 73.63 -53.05
C LYS A 14 8.49 73.56 -51.51
N ALA A 15 8.06 74.64 -50.86
CA ALA A 15 7.88 74.65 -49.41
C ALA A 15 6.77 73.68 -48.95
N LYS A 16 5.66 73.60 -49.69
CA LYS A 16 4.59 72.61 -49.42
C LYS A 16 5.08 71.17 -49.60
N MET A 17 5.87 70.93 -50.65
CA MET A 17 6.43 69.60 -50.93
C MET A 17 7.40 69.16 -49.81
N ASN A 18 8.28 70.06 -49.36
CA ASN A 18 9.17 69.78 -48.23
C ASN A 18 8.40 69.49 -46.92
N ASN A 19 7.30 70.22 -46.67
CA ASN A 19 6.45 69.95 -45.51
C ASN A 19 5.77 68.58 -45.61
N ILE A 20 5.25 68.22 -46.78
CA ILE A 20 4.65 66.90 -47.02
C ILE A 20 5.70 65.80 -46.83
N GLU A 21 6.91 65.95 -47.38
CA GLU A 21 7.99 64.98 -47.20
C GLU A 21 8.34 64.79 -45.72
N ARG A 22 8.40 65.88 -44.95
CA ARG A 22 8.63 65.82 -43.51
C ARG A 22 7.49 65.12 -42.78
N ASP A 23 6.24 65.49 -43.05
CA ASP A 23 5.08 64.91 -42.38
C ASP A 23 4.93 63.41 -42.72
N VAL A 24 5.22 63.02 -43.98
CA VAL A 24 5.28 61.61 -44.40
C VAL A 24 6.39 60.87 -43.66
N THR A 25 7.58 61.47 -43.52
CA THR A 25 8.70 60.87 -42.79
C THR A 25 8.37 60.67 -41.31
N GLU A 26 7.75 61.67 -40.67
CA GLU A 26 7.29 61.58 -39.28
C GLU A 26 6.24 60.48 -39.11
N TYR A 27 5.28 60.38 -40.03
CA TYR A 27 4.26 59.33 -40.02
C TYR A 27 4.86 57.93 -40.19
N LEU A 28 5.79 57.76 -41.14
CA LEU A 28 6.47 56.48 -41.37
C LEU A 28 7.29 56.05 -40.16
N ASN A 29 7.98 57.00 -39.50
CA ASN A 29 8.73 56.73 -38.27
C ASN A 29 7.80 56.34 -37.11
N ALA A 30 6.68 57.04 -36.94
CA ALA A 30 5.69 56.71 -35.91
C ALA A 30 5.07 55.32 -36.13
N SER A 31 4.72 55.00 -37.38
CA SER A 31 4.21 53.68 -37.77
C SER A 31 5.24 52.57 -37.55
N GLY A 32 6.50 52.80 -37.93
CA GLY A 32 7.60 51.87 -37.68
C GLY A 32 7.81 51.58 -36.19
N ASN A 33 7.76 52.61 -35.35
CA ASN A 33 7.87 52.46 -33.89
C ASN A 33 6.70 51.66 -33.28
N LEU A 34 5.48 51.84 -33.80
CA LEU A 34 4.30 51.08 -33.36
C LEU A 34 4.40 49.60 -33.74
N LEU A 35 4.82 49.30 -34.97
CA LEU A 35 5.05 47.93 -35.43
C LEU A 35 6.14 47.23 -34.60
N GLN A 36 7.21 47.95 -34.27
CA GLN A 36 8.27 47.41 -33.42
C GLN A 36 7.78 47.13 -32.01
N LYS A 37 6.97 48.02 -31.42
CA LYS A 37 6.31 47.77 -30.13
C LYS A 37 5.42 46.53 -30.17
N GLN A 38 4.55 46.41 -31.19
CA GLN A 38 3.69 45.24 -31.35
C GLN A 38 4.49 43.94 -31.50
N ARG A 39 5.58 43.97 -32.27
CA ARG A 39 6.49 42.84 -32.41
C ARG A 39 7.14 42.45 -31.08
N ASN A 40 7.46 43.42 -30.24
CA ASN A 40 8.04 43.18 -28.91
C ASN A 40 7.00 42.62 -27.90
N PHE A 41 5.70 42.80 -28.14
CA PHE A 41 4.63 42.20 -27.32
C PHE A 41 4.26 40.76 -27.70
N ALA A 42 4.64 40.29 -28.89
CA ALA A 42 4.33 38.93 -29.33
C ALA A 42 5.04 37.83 -28.51
N PRO A 43 6.35 37.92 -28.16
CA PRO A 43 7.01 36.89 -27.36
C PRO A 43 6.41 36.70 -25.95
N PRO A 44 6.12 37.76 -25.16
CA PRO A 44 5.46 37.61 -23.86
C PRO A 44 4.08 36.93 -23.94
N LEU A 45 3.31 37.19 -25.01
CA LEU A 45 2.00 36.53 -25.19
C LEU A 45 2.12 35.03 -25.45
N ILE A 46 3.17 34.60 -26.16
CA ILE A 46 3.47 33.18 -26.37
C ILE A 46 3.85 32.51 -25.05
N GLU A 47 4.64 33.17 -24.20
CA GLU A 47 4.99 32.65 -22.88
C GLU A 47 3.76 32.56 -21.95
N LEU A 48 2.89 33.57 -21.95
CA LEU A 48 1.64 33.54 -21.19
C LEU A 48 0.71 32.39 -21.64
N SER A 49 0.64 32.12 -22.95
CA SER A 49 -0.12 30.99 -23.48
C SER A 49 0.43 29.65 -22.98
N ARG A 50 1.75 29.48 -22.97
CA ARG A 50 2.41 28.27 -22.42
C ARG A 50 2.16 28.10 -20.93
N ILE A 51 2.23 29.17 -20.15
CA ILE A 51 1.92 29.14 -18.71
C ILE A 51 0.45 28.75 -18.50
N THR A 52 -0.46 29.34 -19.27
CA THR A 52 -1.90 29.04 -19.17
C THR A 52 -2.18 27.57 -19.49
N GLN A 53 -1.49 27.01 -20.48
CA GLN A 53 -1.61 25.60 -20.83
C GLN A 53 -1.05 24.69 -19.72
N GLY A 54 0.11 25.03 -19.14
CA GLY A 54 0.65 24.30 -17.99
C GLY A 54 -0.25 24.37 -16.74
N LEU A 55 -0.92 25.50 -16.51
CA LEU A 55 -1.91 25.65 -15.44
C LEU A 55 -3.17 24.81 -15.70
N ALA A 56 -3.55 24.61 -16.96
CA ALA A 56 -4.72 23.80 -17.31
C ALA A 56 -4.52 22.30 -17.01
N ASP A 57 -3.27 21.82 -16.95
CA ASP A 57 -2.94 20.42 -16.63
C ASP A 57 -2.87 20.14 -15.12
N LEU A 58 -2.72 21.18 -14.28
CA LEU A 58 -2.63 21.04 -12.82
C LEU A 58 -3.83 20.30 -12.19
N PRO A 59 -5.10 20.58 -12.55
CA PRO A 59 -6.23 19.83 -12.01
C PRO A 59 -6.14 18.33 -12.28
N ASN A 60 -5.65 17.93 -13.45
CA ASN A 60 -5.49 16.52 -13.81
C ASN A 60 -4.40 15.86 -12.95
N LEU A 61 -3.26 16.53 -12.77
CA LEU A 61 -2.18 16.06 -11.89
C LEU A 61 -2.64 15.94 -10.43
N ILE A 62 -3.40 16.92 -9.93
CA ILE A 62 -3.95 16.90 -8.57
C ILE A 62 -4.93 15.73 -8.41
N ASN A 63 -5.79 15.49 -9.39
CA ASN A 63 -6.74 14.38 -9.36
C ASN A 63 -6.02 13.02 -9.43
N GLN A 64 -4.96 12.91 -10.23
CA GLN A 64 -4.14 11.71 -10.30
C GLN A 64 -3.45 11.44 -8.96
N LEU A 65 -2.78 12.44 -8.38
CA LEU A 65 -2.14 12.32 -7.06
C LEU A 65 -3.14 11.94 -5.97
N ARG A 66 -4.33 12.55 -5.96
CA ARG A 66 -5.40 12.18 -5.02
C ARG A 66 -5.82 10.72 -5.18
N THR A 67 -5.93 10.25 -6.41
CA THR A 67 -6.32 8.87 -6.72
C THR A 67 -5.23 7.89 -6.26
N ASP A 68 -3.97 8.18 -6.58
CA ASP A 68 -2.82 7.37 -6.19
C ASP A 68 -2.68 7.29 -4.67
N MET A 69 -2.84 8.42 -3.97
CA MET A 69 -2.85 8.46 -2.50
C MET A 69 -4.01 7.63 -1.93
N THR A 70 -5.22 7.78 -2.47
CA THR A 70 -6.39 7.03 -2.00
C THR A 70 -6.20 5.53 -2.18
N ASN A 71 -5.63 5.12 -3.31
CA ASN A 71 -5.31 3.71 -3.58
C ASN A 71 -4.20 3.21 -2.66
N GLY A 72 -3.14 4.01 -2.46
CA GLY A 72 -2.07 3.69 -1.52
C GLY A 72 -2.59 3.47 -0.10
N PHE A 73 -3.45 4.35 0.40
CA PHE A 73 -4.06 4.19 1.73
C PHE A 73 -4.92 2.93 1.84
N LYS A 74 -5.66 2.56 0.79
CA LYS A 74 -6.44 1.30 0.78
C LYS A 74 -5.55 0.07 0.87
N GLU A 75 -4.41 0.03 0.18
CA GLU A 75 -3.48 -1.10 0.25
C GLU A 75 -2.77 -1.19 1.61
N VAL A 76 -2.44 -0.04 2.22
CA VAL A 76 -1.92 0.01 3.59
C VAL A 76 -2.96 -0.53 4.59
N ASP A 77 -4.22 -0.10 4.49
CA ASP A 77 -5.31 -0.57 5.36
C ASP A 77 -5.52 -2.10 5.24
N LYS A 78 -5.53 -2.64 4.02
CA LYS A 78 -5.58 -4.09 3.79
C LYS A 78 -4.41 -4.81 4.46
N SER A 79 -3.20 -4.28 4.31
CA SER A 79 -1.98 -4.86 4.88
C SER A 79 -2.03 -4.85 6.41
N LEU A 80 -2.47 -3.75 7.02
CA LEU A 80 -2.63 -3.64 8.47
C LEU A 80 -3.68 -4.61 9.00
N LYS A 81 -4.83 -4.75 8.32
CA LYS A 81 -5.86 -5.74 8.68
C LYS A 81 -5.34 -7.18 8.61
N ALA A 82 -4.53 -7.49 7.60
CA ALA A 82 -3.91 -8.81 7.47
C ALA A 82 -2.90 -9.08 8.59
N ILE A 83 -2.10 -8.07 8.95
CA ILE A 83 -1.15 -8.14 10.07
C ILE A 83 -1.89 -8.36 11.39
N ASN A 84 -2.98 -7.64 11.65
CA ASN A 84 -3.75 -7.79 12.88
C ASN A 84 -4.28 -9.23 13.04
N LYS A 85 -4.92 -9.77 12.00
CA LYS A 85 -5.40 -11.16 12.00
C LYS A 85 -4.29 -12.19 12.26
N ARG A 86 -3.09 -11.93 11.73
CA ARG A 86 -1.92 -12.78 11.98
C ARG A 86 -1.44 -12.68 13.41
N MET A 87 -1.45 -11.48 14.01
CA MET A 87 -1.13 -11.30 15.43
C MET A 87 -2.12 -12.03 16.33
N ASP A 88 -3.43 -11.89 16.09
CA ASP A 88 -4.46 -12.62 16.84
C ASP A 88 -4.22 -14.15 16.77
N SER A 89 -3.86 -14.65 15.59
CA SER A 89 -3.54 -16.07 15.40
C SER A 89 -2.26 -16.50 16.13
N ILE A 90 -1.27 -15.62 16.23
CA ILE A 90 -0.03 -15.89 16.97
C ILE A 90 -0.31 -15.91 18.47
N GLU A 91 -1.09 -14.96 18.99
CA GLU A 91 -1.47 -14.89 20.39
C GLU A 91 -2.20 -16.16 20.83
N ILE A 92 -3.18 -16.62 20.03
CA ILE A 92 -3.88 -17.90 20.27
C ILE A 92 -2.88 -19.05 20.33
N ARG A 93 -1.97 -19.15 19.36
CA ARG A 93 -0.96 -20.22 19.32
C ARG A 93 0.04 -20.16 20.47
N MET A 94 0.36 -18.96 20.97
CA MET A 94 1.22 -18.78 22.13
C MET A 94 0.53 -19.28 23.39
N ASN A 95 -0.74 -18.91 23.60
CA ASN A 95 -1.55 -19.42 24.72
C ASN A 95 -1.70 -20.95 24.64
N ASP A 96 -1.92 -21.51 23.45
CA ASP A 96 -1.93 -22.97 23.24
C ASP A 96 -0.57 -23.59 23.60
N THR A 97 0.54 -22.93 23.27
CA THR A 97 1.89 -23.45 23.59
C THR A 97 2.17 -23.43 25.09
N GLU A 98 1.76 -22.37 25.79
CA GLU A 98 1.90 -22.27 27.25
C GLU A 98 1.06 -23.32 27.98
N THR A 99 -0.21 -23.46 27.60
CA THR A 99 -1.11 -24.48 28.17
C THR A 99 -0.59 -25.90 27.90
N ASN A 100 -0.08 -26.16 26.69
CA ASN A 100 0.54 -27.44 26.35
C ASN A 100 1.81 -27.69 27.16
N SER A 101 2.66 -26.67 27.34
CA SER A 101 3.88 -26.79 28.15
C SER A 101 3.53 -27.13 29.59
N LEU A 102 2.55 -26.45 30.18
CA LEU A 102 2.09 -26.73 31.54
C LEU A 102 1.53 -28.15 31.68
N ALA A 103 0.68 -28.58 30.74
CA ALA A 103 0.13 -29.93 30.73
C ALA A 103 1.24 -31.00 30.67
N ARG A 104 2.25 -30.80 29.81
CA ARG A 104 3.43 -31.70 29.74
C ARG A 104 4.25 -31.69 31.02
N SER A 105 4.44 -30.54 31.65
CA SER A 105 5.15 -30.44 32.94
C SER A 105 4.41 -31.17 34.06
N LEU A 106 3.08 -31.11 34.10
CA LEU A 106 2.27 -31.88 35.05
C LEU A 106 2.33 -33.38 34.75
N ASN A 107 2.23 -33.74 33.46
CA ASN A 107 2.31 -35.14 33.02
C ASN A 107 3.68 -35.77 33.25
N ALA A 108 4.77 -34.99 33.27
CA ALA A 108 6.10 -35.47 33.61
C ALA A 108 6.20 -36.06 35.02
N GLN A 109 5.21 -35.80 35.88
CA GLN A 109 5.11 -36.37 37.23
C GLN A 109 4.22 -37.62 37.29
N CYS A 110 3.57 -38.01 36.19
CA CYS A 110 2.72 -39.19 36.12
C CYS A 110 3.55 -40.46 36.02
N ILE A 111 3.85 -41.06 37.18
CA ILE A 111 4.69 -42.28 37.28
C ILE A 111 3.84 -43.50 37.63
N SER A 112 2.77 -43.32 38.42
CA SER A 112 1.93 -44.41 38.91
C SER A 112 0.69 -44.59 38.04
N VAL A 113 0.11 -45.80 38.03
CA VAL A 113 -1.07 -46.12 37.21
C VAL A 113 -2.32 -45.32 37.59
N ASP A 114 -2.39 -44.82 38.82
CA ASP A 114 -3.45 -43.96 39.34
C ASP A 114 -3.16 -42.46 39.15
N SER A 115 -2.00 -42.08 38.60
CA SER A 115 -1.66 -40.69 38.29
C SER A 115 -2.62 -40.13 37.22
N ASN A 116 -3.19 -38.96 37.49
CA ASN A 116 -4.09 -38.27 36.57
C ASN A 116 -3.31 -37.60 35.43
N ILE A 117 -3.72 -37.86 34.19
CA ILE A 117 -3.16 -37.22 32.99
C ILE A 117 -3.85 -35.87 32.78
N THR A 118 -3.04 -34.83 32.67
CA THR A 118 -3.49 -33.52 32.17
C THR A 118 -3.46 -33.55 30.64
N TRP A 119 -4.63 -33.63 30.03
CA TRP A 119 -4.75 -33.70 28.59
C TRP A 119 -4.56 -32.35 27.90
N ILE A 120 -3.85 -32.38 26.77
CA ILE A 120 -3.72 -31.26 25.85
C ILE A 120 -4.99 -31.19 25.00
N ARG A 121 -5.83 -30.18 25.20
CA ARG A 121 -7.05 -29.99 24.39
C ARG A 121 -6.75 -29.06 23.23
N LEU A 122 -7.11 -29.48 22.02
CA LEU A 122 -6.97 -28.66 20.83
C LEU A 122 -8.20 -27.78 20.67
N ARG A 123 -8.02 -26.45 20.61
CA ARG A 123 -9.06 -25.49 20.20
C ARG A 123 -10.38 -25.59 20.99
N ASN A 124 -10.30 -25.91 22.28
CA ASN A 124 -11.47 -26.16 23.16
C ASN A 124 -12.39 -27.31 22.70
N GLU A 125 -11.91 -28.23 21.86
CA GLU A 125 -12.65 -29.44 21.51
C GLU A 125 -12.54 -30.49 22.63
N ASP A 126 -13.64 -31.24 22.83
CA ASP A 126 -13.67 -32.36 23.75
C ASP A 126 -12.72 -33.48 23.30
N LEU A 127 -12.16 -34.21 24.28
CA LEU A 127 -11.35 -35.38 23.99
C LEU A 127 -12.22 -36.47 23.37
N PRO A 128 -11.70 -37.20 22.36
CA PRO A 128 -12.48 -38.21 21.64
C PRO A 128 -12.67 -39.51 22.45
N ILE A 129 -12.11 -39.56 23.67
CA ILE A 129 -12.17 -40.69 24.60
C ILE A 129 -12.29 -40.17 26.03
N ASP A 130 -12.89 -40.98 26.89
CA ASP A 130 -12.82 -40.79 28.34
C ASP A 130 -11.68 -41.64 28.90
N CYS A 131 -10.67 -40.97 29.45
CA CYS A 131 -9.46 -41.57 29.97
C CYS A 131 -8.84 -40.56 30.94
N GLN A 132 -8.70 -40.91 32.21
CA GLN A 132 -8.27 -39.94 33.22
C GLN A 132 -6.89 -40.25 33.77
N THR A 133 -6.57 -41.54 33.93
CA THR A 133 -5.32 -41.96 34.57
C THR A 133 -4.31 -42.54 33.59
N LEU A 134 -3.05 -42.65 34.03
CA LEU A 134 -2.00 -43.36 33.30
C LEU A 134 -2.35 -44.84 33.07
N GLY A 135 -3.00 -45.48 34.04
CA GLY A 135 -3.48 -46.86 33.94
C GLY A 135 -4.54 -47.01 32.86
N ASP A 136 -5.50 -46.08 32.78
CA ASP A 136 -6.51 -46.05 31.72
C ASP A 136 -5.84 -45.85 30.35
N PHE A 137 -4.88 -44.92 30.28
CA PHE A 137 -4.14 -44.64 29.06
C PHE A 137 -3.44 -45.90 28.56
N ASN A 138 -2.73 -46.61 29.43
CA ASN A 138 -2.02 -47.85 29.11
C ASN A 138 -2.95 -48.98 28.64
N ARG A 139 -4.24 -48.93 28.98
CA ARG A 139 -5.26 -49.92 28.60
C ARG A 139 -6.05 -49.54 27.35
N LEU A 140 -5.82 -48.37 26.76
CA LEU A 140 -6.52 -47.95 25.54
C LEU A 140 -6.35 -48.97 24.41
N SER A 141 -7.48 -49.28 23.77
CA SER A 141 -7.53 -50.16 22.60
C SER A 141 -6.92 -49.50 21.36
N ALA A 142 -6.61 -50.33 20.35
CA ALA A 142 -6.14 -49.86 19.05
C ALA A 142 -7.06 -48.79 18.43
N THR A 143 -8.38 -48.99 18.53
CA THR A 143 -9.39 -48.07 17.99
C THR A 143 -9.39 -46.74 18.74
N GLN A 144 -9.28 -46.76 20.06
CA GLN A 144 -9.20 -45.53 20.88
C GLN A 144 -7.91 -44.75 20.61
N LEU A 145 -6.77 -45.45 20.50
CA LEU A 145 -5.51 -44.81 20.15
C LEU A 145 -5.54 -44.20 18.74
N LYS A 146 -6.17 -44.85 17.76
CA LYS A 146 -6.37 -44.27 16.43
C LYS A 146 -7.22 -42.99 16.46
N LYS A 147 -8.23 -42.93 17.33
CA LYS A 147 -9.01 -41.69 17.54
C LYS A 147 -8.14 -40.57 18.10
N LEU A 148 -7.27 -40.86 19.08
CA LEU A 148 -6.33 -39.87 19.63
C LEU A 148 -5.27 -39.43 18.62
N VAL A 149 -4.66 -40.36 17.88
CA VAL A 149 -3.69 -40.06 16.81
C VAL A 149 -4.32 -39.12 15.79
N LYS A 150 -5.56 -39.40 15.37
CA LYS A 150 -6.31 -38.53 14.46
C LYS A 150 -6.62 -37.17 15.08
N TYR A 151 -7.08 -37.14 16.33
CA TYR A 151 -7.38 -35.89 17.06
C TYR A 151 -6.17 -34.97 17.11
N TYR A 152 -4.99 -35.51 17.44
CA TYR A 152 -3.74 -34.75 17.49
C TYR A 152 -3.06 -34.53 16.13
N GLY A 153 -3.62 -35.04 15.04
CA GLY A 153 -3.01 -34.95 13.70
C GLY A 153 -1.66 -35.68 13.60
N LEU A 154 -1.43 -36.70 14.42
CA LEU A 154 -0.24 -37.54 14.40
C LEU A 154 -0.31 -38.55 13.25
N LYS A 155 0.86 -39.05 12.82
CA LYS A 155 0.94 -40.14 11.84
C LYS A 155 0.48 -41.46 12.49
N ASP A 156 -0.47 -42.15 11.84
CA ASP A 156 -0.86 -43.51 12.25
C ASP A 156 0.23 -44.50 11.83
N GLU A 157 0.91 -45.09 12.80
CA GLU A 157 1.98 -46.05 12.59
C GLU A 157 1.45 -47.48 12.40
N GLY A 158 0.13 -47.68 12.44
CA GLY A 158 -0.52 -48.97 12.23
C GLY A 158 -0.37 -49.97 13.38
N GLN A 159 0.58 -49.75 14.30
CA GLN A 159 0.83 -50.56 15.49
C GLN A 159 0.38 -49.84 16.76
N VAL A 160 -0.29 -50.58 17.65
CA VAL A 160 -0.86 -50.05 18.90
C VAL A 160 0.21 -49.40 19.77
N GLU A 161 1.33 -50.09 20.00
CA GLU A 161 2.40 -49.60 20.86
C GLU A 161 3.13 -48.37 20.28
N GLN A 162 3.29 -48.30 18.96
CA GLN A 162 3.85 -47.12 18.30
C GLN A 162 2.93 -45.92 18.43
N ASN A 163 1.63 -46.10 18.16
CA ASN A 163 0.64 -45.04 18.34
C ASN A 163 0.53 -44.60 19.81
N ARG A 164 0.63 -45.53 20.76
CA ARG A 164 0.68 -45.24 22.20
C ARG A 164 1.91 -44.40 22.55
N LYS A 165 3.09 -44.79 22.07
CA LYS A 165 4.33 -44.02 22.26
C LYS A 165 4.22 -42.62 21.69
N SER A 166 3.74 -42.47 20.46
CA SER A 166 3.57 -41.16 19.81
C SER A 166 2.66 -40.23 20.60
N VAL A 167 1.50 -40.74 21.06
CA VAL A 167 0.59 -39.96 21.90
C VAL A 167 1.19 -39.68 23.28
N GLY A 168 1.83 -40.67 23.91
CA GLY A 168 2.45 -40.51 25.22
C GLY A 168 3.59 -39.50 25.23
N HIS A 169 4.42 -39.51 24.18
CA HIS A 169 5.50 -38.55 23.98
C HIS A 169 4.97 -37.12 23.80
N LEU A 170 3.90 -36.95 23.00
CA LEU A 170 3.22 -35.66 22.85
C LEU A 170 2.73 -35.12 24.20
N LEU A 171 2.10 -35.98 24.99
CA LEU A 171 1.58 -35.64 26.32
C LEU A 171 2.67 -35.40 27.37
N GLY A 172 3.93 -35.79 27.11
CA GLY A 172 5.02 -35.67 28.07
C GLY A 172 4.98 -36.72 29.19
N LEU A 173 4.44 -37.91 28.92
CA LEU A 173 4.38 -39.01 29.89
C LEU A 173 5.76 -39.69 30.01
N PRO A 174 6.36 -39.82 31.22
CA PRO A 174 7.72 -40.32 31.42
C PRO A 174 7.98 -41.71 30.83
N ALA A 175 7.00 -42.62 30.89
CA ALA A 175 7.13 -43.97 30.34
C ALA A 175 7.25 -44.01 28.79
N TYR A 176 7.00 -42.87 28.14
CA TYR A 176 6.93 -42.72 26.68
C TYR A 176 7.77 -41.53 26.17
N ALA A 177 8.52 -40.87 27.06
CA ALA A 177 9.35 -39.70 26.75
C ALA A 177 10.61 -40.10 25.97
#